data_AF-A0A9E0Z9Q4-F1
#
_entry.id   AF-A0A9E0Z9Q4-F1
#
_cell.length_a   1.000
_cell.length_b   1.000
_cell.length_c   1.000
_cell.angle_alpha   90.00
_cell.angle_beta   90.00
_cell.angle_gamma   90.00
#
_symmetry.space_group_name_H-M   'P 1'
#
loop_
_entity.id
_entity.type
_entity.pdbx_description
1 polymer ?
#
loop_
_entity_poly.entity_id
_entity_poly.type
_entity_poly.pdbx_seq_one_letter_code
_entity_poly.pdbx_strand_id
1 'polypeptide(L)' 'MKPEKKQSKSSSFFQKVLEDKKAIRKCIQEGGDLKKIAKERDIKFSTPV' A
#
# COMPACT_ATOMS: atom_id res chain seq x y z
N MET A 1 -2.92 -31.02 14.58
CA MET A 1 -2.68 -30.73 13.16
C MET A 1 -2.74 -29.22 12.97
N LYS A 2 -1.63 -28.57 12.58
CA LYS A 2 -1.61 -27.13 12.29
C LYS A 2 -2.20 -26.97 10.88
N PRO A 3 -3.24 -26.15 10.66
CA PRO A 3 -3.75 -25.99 9.31
C PRO A 3 -2.69 -25.31 8.46
N GLU A 4 -2.24 -26.01 7.42
CA GLU A 4 -1.41 -25.47 6.36
C GLU A 4 -2.04 -24.18 5.84
N LYS A 5 -1.29 -23.07 5.99
CA LYS A 5 -1.65 -21.78 5.41
C LYS A 5 -1.69 -21.95 3.90
N LYS A 6 -2.89 -22.14 3.35
CA LYS A 6 -3.17 -21.92 1.94
C LYS A 6 -2.70 -20.50 1.62
N GLN A 7 -1.52 -20.40 1.01
CA GLN A 7 -0.92 -19.17 0.54
C GLN A 7 -1.78 -18.67 -0.62
N SER A 8 -2.87 -17.99 -0.28
CA SER A 8 -3.78 -17.40 -1.24
C SER A 8 -3.04 -16.25 -1.90
N LYS A 9 -2.76 -16.36 -3.20
CA LYS A 9 -2.11 -15.32 -4.00
C LYS A 9 -2.79 -13.94 -3.88
N SER A 10 -4.07 -13.91 -3.48
CA SER A 10 -4.85 -12.70 -3.20
C SER A 10 -4.46 -11.98 -1.89
N SER A 11 -3.94 -12.68 -0.88
CA SER A 11 -3.51 -12.04 0.38
C SER A 11 -2.40 -11.02 0.13
N SER A 12 -1.47 -11.32 -0.79
CA SER A 12 -0.33 -10.46 -1.11
C SER A 12 -0.76 -9.08 -1.66
N PHE A 13 -1.80 -9.02 -2.50
CA PHE A 13 -2.27 -7.77 -3.06
C PHE A 13 -2.92 -6.87 -2.00
N PHE A 14 -3.85 -7.40 -1.21
CA PHE A 14 -4.48 -6.64 -0.14
C PHE A 14 -3.48 -6.21 0.94
N GLN A 15 -2.50 -7.06 1.24
CA GLN A 15 -1.42 -6.71 2.17
C GLN A 15 -0.62 -5.51 1.64
N LYS A 16 -0.24 -5.53 0.35
CA LYS A 16 0.48 -4.44 -0.31
C LYS A 16 -0.33 -3.13 -0.25
N VAL A 17 -1.62 -3.18 -0.56
CA VAL A 17 -2.52 -2.01 -0.46
C VAL A 17 -2.60 -1.45 0.96
N LEU A 18 -2.63 -2.32 1.99
CA LEU A 18 -2.64 -1.89 3.39
C LEU A 18 -1.32 -1.22 3.79
N GLU A 19 -0.19 -1.74 3.33
CA GLU A 19 1.12 -1.14 3.57
C GLU A 19 1.25 0.21 2.87
N ASP A 20 0.82 0.29 1.61
CA ASP A 20 0.82 1.52 0.82
C ASP A 20 -0.08 2.59 1.46
N LYS A 21 -1.27 2.22 1.95
CA LYS A 21 -2.16 3.11 2.70
C LYS A 21 -1.50 3.65 3.98
N LYS A 22 -0.76 2.80 4.71
CA LYS A 22 -0.02 3.22 5.91
C LYS A 22 1.11 4.17 5.57
N ALA A 23 1.87 3.89 4.51
CA ALA A 23 2.98 4.73 4.04
C ALA A 23 2.48 6.12 3.61
N ILE A 24 1.42 6.17 2.81
CA ILE A 24 0.76 7.42 2.39
C ILE A 24 0.32 8.22 3.62
N ARG A 25 -0.35 7.58 4.59
CA ARG A 25 -0.81 8.25 5.80
C ARG A 25 0.34 8.84 6.62
N LYS A 26 1.41 8.07 6.83
CA LYS A 26 2.59 8.52 7.58
C LYS A 26 3.25 9.71 6.89
N CYS A 27 3.40 9.65 5.57
CA CYS A 27 3.93 10.75 4.77
C CYS A 27 3.10 12.03 4.89
N ILE A 28 1.77 11.93 4.84
CA ILE A 28 0.89 13.10 5.04
C ILE A 28 1.06 13.68 6.45
N GLN A 29 1.15 12.83 7.48
CA GLN A 29 1.31 13.28 8.88
C GLN A 29 2.65 13.97 9.13
N GLU A 30 3.72 13.51 8.48
CA GLU A 30 5.07 14.08 8.60
C GLU A 30 5.29 15.28 7.66
N GLY A 31 4.28 15.67 6.86
CA GLY A 31 4.41 16.74 5.86
C GLY A 31 5.35 16.37 4.69
N GLY A 32 5.52 15.06 4.44
CA GLY A 32 6.38 14.53 3.40
C GLY A 32 5.79 14.64 1.99
N ASP A 33 6.64 14.34 1.01
CA ASP A 33 6.28 14.42 -0.42
C ASP A 33 5.58 13.14 -0.90
N LEU A 34 4.25 13.23 -1.05
CA LEU A 34 3.39 12.19 -1.59
C LEU A 34 3.81 11.70 -2.98
N LYS A 35 4.36 12.56 -3.84
CA LYS A 35 4.77 12.17 -5.21
C LYS A 35 5.95 11.22 -5.21
N LYS A 36 6.85 11.33 -4.22
CA LYS A 36 7.99 10.42 -4.07
C LYS A 36 7.51 9.03 -3.69
N ILE A 37 6.62 8.93 -2.70
CA ILE A 37 6.03 7.65 -2.29
C ILE A 37 5.22 7.02 -3.42
N ALA A 38 4.48 7.82 -4.19
CA ALA A 38 3.74 7.33 -5.35
C ALA A 38 4.68 6.67 -6.38
N LYS A 39 5.83 7.30 -6.67
CA LYS A 39 6.82 6.74 -7.61
C LYS A 39 7.52 5.49 -7.06
N GLU A 40 7.88 5.50 -5.78
CA GLU A 40 8.59 4.38 -5.13
C GLU A 40 7.70 3.13 -5.02
N ARG A 41 6.40 3.34 -4.79
CA ARG A 41 5.40 2.26 -4.60
C ARG A 41 4.58 1.96 -5.85
N ASP A 42 4.83 2.66 -6.95
CA ASP A 42 4.08 2.56 -8.22
C ASP A 42 2.57 2.79 -8.03
N ILE A 43 2.21 3.81 -7.24
CA ILE A 43 0.83 4.18 -6.93
C ILE A 43 0.39 5.32 -7.83
N LYS A 44 -0.69 5.11 -8.59
CA LYS A 44 -1.32 6.16 -9.38
C LYS A 44 -2.48 6.78 -8.61
N PHE A 45 -2.34 8.05 -8.23
CA PHE A 45 -3.45 8.82 -7.67
C PHE A 45 -4.41 9.25 -8.79
N SER A 46 -5.70 8.99 -8.61
CA SER A 46 -6.74 9.50 -9.50
C SER A 46 -7.16 10.88 -8.99
N THR A 47 -6.95 11.91 -9.79
CA THR A 47 -7.61 13.20 -9.59
C THR A 47 -8.98 13.15 -10.28
N PRO A 48 -10.09 13.28 -9.54
CA PRO A 48 -11.38 13.50 -10.18
C PRO A 48 -11.35 14.82 -10.95
N VAL A 49 -11.92 14.82 -12.17
CA VAL A 49 -12.08 16.01 -13.04
C VAL A 49 -13.38 16.74 -12.72
#